data_AF-A0A9C8I7D1-F1
#
_entry.id   AF-A0A9C8I7D1-F1
#
_cell.length_a   1.000
_cell.length_b   1.000
_cell.length_c   1.000
_cell.angle_alpha   90.00
_cell.angle_beta   90.00
_cell.angle_gamma   90.00
#
_symmetry.space_group_name_H-M   'P 1'
#
loop_
_entity.id
_entity.type
_entity.pdbx_description
1 polymer ?
#
loop_
_entity_poly.entity_id
_entity_poly.type
_entity_poly.pdbx_seq_one_letter_code
_entity_poly.pdbx_strand_id
1 'polypeptide(L)'
;MTLSKWRGRDDVLHAALDRNRIDRETLEALLESMRDSFPSFRSYLKSKAKKLGKEKLPWWDLFAPVGEIDLKYTWKETADYIVEQFNRFSNELGDFARTAFDNRWIDAEPRDGKRGGAFCMGVPGVEESRILANFDGSFDQLTTLAHELGHGFHNYCQKGLPMLRRGAPMTLAETASIFCETIVFNAALETAPENAQLAILENQLMGATQVIVDIYSRYIFESEVIKRREKSELSADEFCEIIIDAQKQTYGDGLDENYLHPYMWLLKPHYYYAEAHFYNYPYAFGLLFGLGMYAVYQREGESFIPRYKELLRNTGEGKVADLAARFDIDVKSVDFWKGSLAIIEDRVNKYIAL
;
A
#
# COMPACT_ATOMS: atom_id res chain seq x y z
N MET A 1 4.62 0.34 -27.02
CA MET A 1 5.18 -0.68 -27.94
C MET A 1 6.27 -0.09 -28.85
N THR A 2 5.94 0.78 -29.82
CA THR A 2 6.92 1.38 -30.75
C THR A 2 8.09 2.08 -30.06
N LEU A 3 7.79 2.92 -29.06
CA LEU A 3 8.81 3.63 -28.30
C LEU A 3 9.72 2.69 -27.50
N SER A 4 9.19 1.60 -26.94
CA SER A 4 10.01 0.57 -26.26
C SER A 4 11.02 -0.05 -27.22
N LYS A 5 10.56 -0.46 -28.42
CA LYS A 5 11.43 -1.02 -29.46
C LYS A 5 12.52 -0.04 -29.89
N TRP A 6 12.17 1.23 -30.12
CA TRP A 6 13.15 2.26 -30.49
C TRP A 6 14.16 2.56 -29.37
N ARG A 7 13.76 2.40 -28.11
CA ARG A 7 14.65 2.52 -26.95
C ARG A 7 15.43 1.24 -26.63
N GLY A 8 15.33 0.20 -27.47
CA GLY A 8 16.04 -1.08 -27.26
C GLY A 8 15.52 -1.90 -26.07
N ARG A 9 14.27 -1.68 -25.64
CA ARG A 9 13.61 -2.44 -24.57
C ARG A 9 12.92 -3.68 -25.13
N ASP A 10 12.89 -4.75 -24.35
CA ASP A 10 12.26 -6.02 -24.74
C ASP A 10 10.74 -5.87 -24.93
N ASP A 11 10.08 -5.11 -24.05
CA ASP A 11 8.63 -4.89 -24.07
C ASP A 11 8.24 -3.56 -23.40
N VAL A 12 6.93 -3.37 -23.20
CA VAL A 12 6.37 -2.20 -22.51
C VAL A 12 6.67 -2.23 -21.01
N LEU A 13 6.71 -3.42 -20.39
CA LEU A 13 6.91 -3.60 -18.95
C LEU A 13 8.33 -3.22 -18.51
N HIS A 14 9.36 -3.45 -19.34
CA HIS A 14 10.76 -3.15 -19.07
C HIS A 14 10.94 -1.71 -18.53
N ALA A 15 10.24 -0.72 -19.13
CA ALA A 15 10.30 0.67 -18.70
C ALA A 15 9.87 0.88 -17.23
N ALA A 16 8.80 0.20 -16.83
CA ALA A 16 8.26 0.26 -15.48
C ALA A 16 9.21 -0.43 -14.50
N LEU A 17 9.77 -1.59 -14.87
CA LEU A 17 10.73 -2.33 -14.04
C LEU A 17 11.99 -1.49 -13.76
N ASP A 18 12.54 -0.82 -14.79
CA ASP A 18 13.70 0.06 -14.62
C ASP A 18 13.42 1.24 -13.71
N ARG A 19 12.29 1.93 -13.92
CA ARG A 19 11.88 3.07 -13.09
C ARG A 19 11.72 2.67 -11.62
N ASN A 20 11.24 1.45 -11.38
CA ASN A 20 11.01 0.89 -10.05
C ASN A 20 12.20 0.07 -9.51
N ARG A 21 13.28 -0.02 -10.29
CA ARG A 21 14.55 -0.69 -9.96
C ARG A 21 14.39 -2.17 -9.54
N ILE A 22 13.37 -2.85 -10.05
CA ILE A 22 13.16 -4.29 -9.86
C ILE A 22 13.49 -5.06 -11.14
N ASP A 23 13.66 -6.37 -11.03
CA ASP A 23 13.74 -7.28 -12.17
C ASP A 23 12.43 -8.08 -12.36
N ARG A 24 12.34 -8.82 -13.47
CA ARG A 24 11.14 -9.61 -13.79
C ARG A 24 10.89 -10.70 -12.76
N GLU A 25 11.93 -11.39 -12.31
CA GLU A 25 11.85 -12.44 -11.31
C GLU A 25 11.21 -11.93 -10.01
N THR A 26 11.60 -10.73 -9.56
CA THR A 26 10.98 -10.06 -8.40
C THR A 26 9.50 -9.77 -8.63
N LEU A 27 9.12 -9.24 -9.81
CA LEU A 27 7.72 -8.97 -10.13
C LEU A 27 6.90 -10.26 -10.24
N GLU A 28 7.46 -11.31 -10.85
CA GLU A 28 6.81 -12.61 -11.00
C GLU A 28 6.54 -13.26 -9.64
N ALA A 29 7.52 -13.22 -8.72
CA ALA A 29 7.35 -13.70 -7.36
C ALA A 29 6.26 -12.92 -6.60
N LEU A 30 6.24 -11.60 -6.75
CA LEU A 30 5.19 -10.73 -6.19
C LEU A 30 3.82 -11.14 -6.74
N LEU A 31 3.66 -11.18 -8.06
CA LEU A 31 2.38 -11.50 -8.71
C LEU A 31 1.91 -12.92 -8.36
N GLU A 32 2.80 -13.90 -8.34
CA GLU A 32 2.47 -15.26 -7.93
C GLU A 32 1.89 -15.29 -6.51
N SER A 33 2.55 -14.64 -5.56
CA SER A 33 2.07 -14.58 -4.18
C SER A 33 0.72 -13.87 -4.04
N MET A 34 0.51 -12.78 -4.78
CA MET A 34 -0.77 -12.06 -4.81
C MET A 34 -1.89 -12.97 -5.32
N ARG A 35 -1.66 -13.70 -6.43
CA ARG A 35 -2.62 -14.64 -7.00
C ARG A 35 -2.97 -15.76 -6.01
N ASP A 36 -1.96 -16.32 -5.34
CA ASP A 36 -2.16 -17.37 -4.33
C ASP A 36 -2.99 -16.87 -3.13
N SER A 37 -2.98 -15.57 -2.83
CA SER A 37 -3.74 -14.98 -1.72
C SER A 37 -5.21 -14.71 -2.02
N PHE A 38 -5.64 -14.71 -3.29
CA PHE A 38 -7.01 -14.35 -3.67
C PHE A 38 -8.11 -15.13 -2.95
N PRO A 39 -7.98 -16.44 -2.63
CA PRO A 39 -8.99 -17.15 -1.84
C PRO A 39 -9.28 -16.49 -0.48
N SER A 40 -8.29 -15.91 0.20
CA SER A 40 -8.47 -15.20 1.47
C SER A 40 -9.29 -13.92 1.26
N PHE A 41 -8.91 -13.10 0.29
CA PHE A 41 -9.67 -11.89 -0.08
C PHE A 41 -11.11 -12.21 -0.51
N ARG A 42 -11.32 -13.28 -1.27
CA ARG A 42 -12.67 -13.75 -1.66
C ARG A 42 -13.50 -14.14 -0.44
N SER A 43 -12.87 -14.75 0.56
CA SER A 43 -13.53 -15.13 1.82
C SER A 43 -13.94 -13.88 2.62
N TYR A 44 -13.07 -12.87 2.67
CA TYR A 44 -13.40 -11.54 3.21
C TYR A 44 -14.61 -10.92 2.48
N LEU A 45 -14.60 -10.84 1.14
CA LEU A 45 -15.68 -10.22 0.37
C LEU A 45 -17.03 -10.95 0.55
N LYS A 46 -17.02 -12.28 0.63
CA LYS A 46 -18.21 -13.09 0.96
C LYS A 46 -18.71 -12.82 2.38
N SER A 47 -17.81 -12.66 3.35
CA SER A 47 -18.18 -12.30 4.72
C SER A 47 -18.79 -10.90 4.76
N LYS A 48 -18.18 -9.94 4.08
CA LYS A 48 -18.70 -8.59 3.89
C LYS A 48 -20.12 -8.58 3.30
N ALA A 49 -20.37 -9.38 2.25
CA ALA A 49 -21.70 -9.53 1.68
C ALA A 49 -22.74 -9.94 2.73
N LYS A 50 -22.43 -10.98 3.53
CA LYS A 50 -23.32 -11.46 4.59
C LYS A 50 -23.58 -10.39 5.66
N LYS A 51 -22.54 -9.66 6.08
CA LYS A 51 -22.66 -8.58 7.07
C LYS A 51 -23.49 -7.39 6.55
N LEU A 52 -23.53 -7.18 5.24
CA LEU A 52 -24.41 -6.21 4.56
C LEU A 52 -25.81 -6.78 4.23
N GLY A 53 -26.12 -8.02 4.63
CA GLY A 53 -27.41 -8.66 4.38
C GLY A 53 -27.61 -9.11 2.93
N LYS A 54 -26.53 -9.41 2.19
CA LYS A 54 -26.55 -9.80 0.78
C LYS A 54 -26.01 -11.21 0.57
N GLU A 55 -26.52 -11.91 -0.44
CA GLU A 55 -26.06 -13.26 -0.80
C GLU A 55 -24.69 -13.22 -1.50
N LYS A 56 -24.51 -12.26 -2.42
CA LYS A 56 -23.26 -11.96 -3.13
C LYS A 56 -22.99 -10.46 -3.06
N LEU A 57 -21.72 -10.06 -3.11
CA LEU A 57 -21.32 -8.65 -3.01
C LEU A 57 -21.36 -7.99 -4.40
N PRO A 58 -22.29 -7.08 -4.72
CA PRO A 58 -22.21 -6.31 -5.96
C PRO A 58 -21.06 -5.30 -5.90
N TRP A 59 -20.54 -4.90 -7.06
CA TRP A 59 -19.34 -4.04 -7.15
C TRP A 59 -19.44 -2.74 -6.35
N TRP A 60 -20.61 -2.08 -6.34
CA TRP A 60 -20.79 -0.79 -5.65
C TRP A 60 -20.69 -0.89 -4.13
N ASP A 61 -20.80 -2.09 -3.54
CA ASP A 61 -20.62 -2.31 -2.11
C ASP A 61 -19.17 -2.58 -1.70
N LEU A 62 -18.22 -2.65 -2.65
CA LEU A 62 -16.78 -2.80 -2.32
C LEU A 62 -16.33 -1.78 -1.28
N PHE A 63 -16.88 -0.56 -1.35
CA PHE A 63 -16.57 0.55 -0.46
C PHE A 63 -17.65 0.85 0.58
N ALA A 64 -18.71 0.02 0.66
CA ALA A 64 -19.72 0.18 1.70
C ALA A 64 -19.07 -0.14 3.06
N PRO A 65 -19.21 0.74 4.07
CA PRO A 65 -18.66 0.48 5.40
C PRO A 65 -19.41 -0.68 6.08
N VAL A 66 -18.70 -1.41 6.92
CA VAL A 66 -19.24 -2.46 7.79
C VAL A 66 -18.76 -2.20 9.21
N GLY A 67 -19.69 -2.30 10.17
CA GLY A 67 -19.44 -1.95 11.57
C GLY A 67 -19.55 -0.45 11.84
N GLU A 68 -19.37 -0.07 13.10
CA GLU A 68 -19.47 1.31 13.57
C GLU A 68 -18.11 1.76 14.11
N ILE A 69 -17.58 2.87 13.58
CA ILE A 69 -16.44 3.59 14.17
C ILE A 69 -16.99 4.86 14.82
N ASP A 70 -17.18 4.82 16.13
CA ASP A 70 -17.39 6.03 16.94
C ASP A 70 -16.13 6.34 17.78
N LEU A 71 -14.95 6.06 17.21
CA LEU A 71 -13.67 6.45 17.79
C LEU A 71 -13.32 7.85 17.30
N LYS A 72 -13.38 8.82 18.21
CA LYS A 72 -12.88 10.17 17.99
C LYS A 72 -11.68 10.44 18.86
N TYR A 73 -10.59 10.83 18.22
CA TYR A 73 -9.36 11.24 18.87
C TYR A 73 -9.22 12.76 18.76
N THR A 74 -8.94 13.42 19.88
CA THR A 74 -8.44 14.78 19.85
C THR A 74 -7.03 14.81 19.25
N TRP A 75 -6.60 15.95 18.73
CA TRP A 75 -5.24 16.12 18.21
C TRP A 75 -4.17 15.69 19.21
N LYS A 76 -4.37 16.02 20.49
CA LYS A 76 -3.46 15.64 21.57
C LYS A 76 -3.43 14.14 21.79
N GLU A 77 -4.59 13.49 21.87
CA GLU A 77 -4.67 12.03 22.02
C GLU A 77 -4.02 11.32 20.83
N THR A 78 -4.23 11.80 19.60
CA THR A 78 -3.56 11.26 18.41
C THR A 78 -2.04 11.41 18.50
N ALA A 79 -1.54 12.59 18.86
CA ALA A 79 -0.10 12.84 18.98
C ALA A 79 0.54 11.95 20.06
N ASP A 80 -0.06 11.92 21.26
CA ASP A 80 0.43 11.12 22.38
C ASP A 80 0.40 9.62 22.03
N TYR A 81 -0.68 9.14 21.40
CA TYR A 81 -0.85 7.75 20.99
C TYR A 81 0.19 7.32 19.95
N ILE A 82 0.35 8.09 18.87
CA ILE A 82 1.34 7.77 17.81
C ILE A 82 2.75 7.74 18.40
N VAL A 83 3.11 8.75 19.21
CA VAL A 83 4.44 8.81 19.82
C VAL A 83 4.66 7.64 20.78
N GLU A 84 3.66 7.25 21.57
CA GLU A 84 3.75 6.07 22.44
C GLU A 84 4.00 4.80 21.63
N GLN A 85 3.18 4.53 20.61
CA GLN A 85 3.31 3.30 19.82
C GLN A 85 4.63 3.26 19.04
N PHE A 86 5.09 4.40 18.54
CA PHE A 86 6.40 4.51 17.90
C PHE A 86 7.56 4.27 18.87
N ASN A 87 7.48 4.73 20.12
CA ASN A 87 8.50 4.45 21.14
C ASN A 87 8.59 2.95 21.48
N ARG A 88 7.46 2.22 21.45
CA ARG A 88 7.47 0.76 21.64
C ARG A 88 8.24 0.01 20.54
N PHE A 89 8.35 0.61 19.35
CA PHE A 89 9.22 0.11 18.29
C PHE A 89 10.65 0.63 18.44
N SER A 90 10.83 1.95 18.54
CA SER A 90 12.14 2.59 18.67
C SER A 90 11.98 3.98 19.26
N ASN A 91 12.74 4.28 20.32
CA ASN A 91 12.77 5.62 20.94
C ASN A 91 13.06 6.72 19.91
N GLU A 92 13.93 6.46 18.93
CA GLU A 92 14.26 7.44 17.91
C GLU A 92 13.11 7.74 16.95
N LEU A 93 12.27 6.75 16.64
CA LEU A 93 11.06 6.96 15.83
C LEU A 93 10.03 7.78 16.63
N GLY A 94 9.87 7.46 17.92
CA GLY A 94 8.99 8.21 18.81
C GLY A 94 9.44 9.67 19.00
N ASP A 95 10.75 9.89 19.23
CA ASP A 95 11.35 11.22 19.35
C ASP A 95 11.24 12.02 18.05
N PHE A 96 11.41 11.36 16.89
CA PHE A 96 11.17 11.98 15.58
C PHE A 96 9.72 12.45 15.46
N ALA A 97 8.74 11.60 15.77
CA ALA A 97 7.33 11.97 15.70
C ALA A 97 6.99 13.09 16.67
N ARG A 98 7.49 13.02 17.92
CA ARG A 98 7.33 14.09 18.91
C ARG A 98 7.85 15.41 18.40
N THR A 99 9.05 15.41 17.81
CA THR A 99 9.66 16.59 17.19
C THR A 99 8.77 17.17 16.09
N ALA A 100 8.16 16.33 15.25
CA ALA A 100 7.26 16.78 14.19
C ALA A 100 6.00 17.48 14.74
N PHE A 101 5.42 16.96 15.83
CA PHE A 101 4.29 17.59 16.52
C PHE A 101 4.70 18.91 17.19
N ASP A 102 5.75 18.89 18.01
CA ASP A 102 6.18 20.03 18.83
C ASP A 102 6.67 21.21 17.97
N ASN A 103 7.35 20.94 16.86
CA ASN A 103 7.87 21.96 15.96
C ASN A 103 6.90 22.35 14.84
N ARG A 104 5.63 21.93 14.90
CA ARG A 104 4.58 22.28 13.93
C ARG A 104 4.95 21.93 12.48
N TRP A 105 5.53 20.75 12.26
CA TRP A 105 5.80 20.25 10.91
C TRP A 105 4.54 19.79 10.19
N ILE A 106 3.45 19.57 10.94
CA ILE A 106 2.19 19.02 10.45
C ILE A 106 1.15 20.13 10.31
N ASP A 107 0.68 20.35 9.09
CA ASP A 107 -0.49 21.16 8.77
C ASP A 107 -1.73 20.26 8.72
N ALA A 108 -2.40 20.09 9.86
CA ALA A 108 -3.43 19.07 10.06
C ALA A 108 -4.87 19.53 9.81
N GLU A 109 -5.21 20.79 10.12
CA GLU A 109 -6.60 21.25 10.14
C GLU A 109 -7.19 21.35 8.71
N PRO A 110 -8.36 20.75 8.43
CA PRO A 110 -9.10 20.96 7.18
C PRO A 110 -9.58 22.42 7.05
N ARG A 111 -9.49 23.01 5.86
CA ARG A 111 -9.96 24.37 5.60
C ARG A 111 -10.30 24.60 4.12
N ASP A 112 -11.21 25.53 3.85
CA ASP A 112 -11.61 25.89 2.49
C ASP A 112 -10.40 26.25 1.62
N GLY A 113 -10.32 25.63 0.44
CA GLY A 113 -9.21 25.82 -0.50
C GLY A 113 -7.93 25.02 -0.18
N LYS A 114 -7.87 24.26 0.93
CA LYS A 114 -6.75 23.34 1.19
C LYS A 114 -6.85 22.10 0.30
N ARG A 115 -5.69 21.61 -0.14
CA ARG A 115 -5.59 20.37 -0.90
C ARG A 115 -6.06 19.20 -0.03
N GLY A 116 -6.95 18.36 -0.58
CA GLY A 116 -7.40 17.13 0.07
C GLY A 116 -6.32 16.05 0.16
N GLY A 117 -6.55 15.04 0.99
CA GLY A 117 -5.63 13.94 1.26
C GLY A 117 -4.53 14.28 2.27
N ALA A 118 -3.45 13.52 2.26
CA ALA A 118 -2.27 13.76 3.05
C ALA A 118 -1.01 13.54 2.21
N PHE A 119 0.11 14.14 2.62
CA PHE A 119 1.43 13.83 2.08
C PHE A 119 2.55 14.31 3.00
N CYS A 120 3.71 13.69 2.86
CA CYS A 120 4.97 14.10 3.44
C CYS A 120 5.91 14.63 2.37
N MET A 121 6.59 15.74 2.67
CA MET A 121 7.60 16.35 1.82
C MET A 121 8.86 16.60 2.62
N GLY A 122 10.00 16.11 2.14
CA GLY A 122 11.31 16.48 2.68
C GLY A 122 11.67 17.93 2.34
N VAL A 123 12.33 18.63 3.27
CA VAL A 123 12.87 19.98 3.10
C VAL A 123 14.39 19.93 3.22
N PRO A 124 15.12 19.65 2.13
CA PRO A 124 16.56 19.37 2.17
C PRO A 124 17.43 20.44 2.83
N GLY A 125 17.04 21.72 2.69
CA GLY A 125 17.82 22.84 3.22
C GLY A 125 17.92 22.88 4.75
N VAL A 126 16.96 22.28 5.47
CA VAL A 126 16.97 22.18 6.94
C VAL A 126 17.01 20.73 7.44
N GLU A 127 17.01 19.76 6.52
CA GLU A 127 16.98 18.33 6.81
C GLU A 127 15.80 17.89 7.69
N GLU A 128 14.62 18.46 7.41
CA GLU A 128 13.35 18.18 8.08
C GLU A 128 12.30 17.68 7.07
N SER A 129 11.10 17.34 7.55
CA SER A 129 9.93 17.09 6.70
C SER A 129 8.79 18.05 7.02
N ARG A 130 7.85 18.20 6.09
CA ARG A 130 6.55 18.86 6.28
C ARG A 130 5.46 17.89 5.89
N ILE A 131 4.43 17.81 6.72
CA ILE A 131 3.31 16.90 6.53
C ILE A 131 2.06 17.75 6.32
N LEU A 132 1.33 17.50 5.24
CA LEU A 132 -0.03 17.98 5.07
C LEU A 132 -0.98 16.84 5.43
N ALA A 133 -1.98 17.12 6.25
CA ALA A 133 -3.08 16.21 6.55
C ALA A 133 -4.41 16.98 6.62
N ASN A 134 -5.51 16.25 6.64
CA ASN A 134 -6.85 16.78 6.83
C ASN A 134 -7.53 16.05 7.99
N PHE A 135 -7.01 16.30 9.20
CA PHE A 135 -7.38 15.60 10.42
C PHE A 135 -8.77 16.01 10.93
N ASP A 136 -9.63 15.02 11.11
CA ASP A 136 -11.00 15.17 11.63
C ASP A 136 -11.25 14.38 12.93
N GLY A 137 -10.20 13.74 13.46
CA GLY A 137 -10.27 12.91 14.66
C GLY A 137 -10.69 11.45 14.41
N SER A 138 -10.99 11.05 13.17
CA SER A 138 -11.30 9.67 12.85
C SER A 138 -10.09 8.74 12.99
N PHE A 139 -10.36 7.44 13.15
CA PHE A 139 -9.32 6.41 13.12
C PHE A 139 -8.51 6.43 11.82
N ASP A 140 -9.18 6.65 10.68
CA ASP A 140 -8.54 6.76 9.37
C ASP A 140 -7.55 7.91 9.30
N GLN A 141 -7.84 9.05 9.94
CA GLN A 141 -6.89 10.16 9.99
C GLN A 141 -5.74 9.90 10.97
N LEU A 142 -5.96 9.12 12.02
CA LEU A 142 -4.90 8.68 12.93
C LEU A 142 -3.91 7.74 12.21
N THR A 143 -4.38 6.75 11.45
CA THR A 143 -3.51 5.87 10.65
C THR A 143 -2.83 6.64 9.51
N THR A 144 -3.54 7.56 8.86
CA THR A 144 -2.97 8.45 7.83
C THR A 144 -1.83 9.31 8.39
N LEU A 145 -1.96 9.86 9.59
CA LEU A 145 -0.86 10.62 10.21
C LEU A 145 0.34 9.74 10.54
N ALA A 146 0.12 8.53 11.04
CA ALA A 146 1.19 7.56 11.27
C ALA A 146 1.93 7.20 9.97
N HIS A 147 1.17 7.04 8.88
CA HIS A 147 1.68 6.79 7.54
C HIS A 147 2.62 7.92 7.08
N GLU A 148 2.16 9.18 7.14
CA GLU A 148 2.97 10.32 6.71
C GLU A 148 4.18 10.59 7.61
N LEU A 149 4.07 10.32 8.91
CA LEU A 149 5.20 10.35 9.83
C LEU A 149 6.22 9.26 9.49
N GLY A 150 5.79 8.11 8.99
CA GLY A 150 6.68 7.08 8.46
C GLY A 150 7.50 7.57 7.26
N HIS A 151 6.88 8.26 6.30
CA HIS A 151 7.64 8.93 5.23
C HIS A 151 8.60 9.99 5.80
N GLY A 152 8.17 10.75 6.81
CA GLY A 152 9.02 11.70 7.50
C GLY A 152 10.26 11.05 8.10
N PHE A 153 10.08 9.90 8.76
CA PHE A 153 11.15 9.12 9.35
C PHE A 153 12.07 8.51 8.28
N HIS A 154 11.52 8.11 7.13
CA HIS A 154 12.32 7.69 5.97
C HIS A 154 13.26 8.80 5.51
N ASN A 155 12.74 10.02 5.35
CA ASN A 155 13.56 11.19 5.00
C ASN A 155 14.63 11.45 6.07
N TYR A 156 14.28 11.31 7.35
CA TYR A 156 15.21 11.44 8.47
C TYR A 156 16.35 10.41 8.42
N CYS A 157 16.07 9.14 8.11
CA CYS A 157 17.10 8.11 7.92
C CYS A 157 18.08 8.44 6.78
N GLN A 158 17.63 9.21 5.78
CA GLN A 158 18.45 9.66 4.64
C GLN A 158 19.21 10.98 4.89
N LYS A 159 19.11 11.55 6.09
CA LYS A 159 19.82 12.76 6.50
C LYS A 159 21.33 12.65 6.30
N GLY A 160 21.96 13.73 5.85
CA GLY A 160 23.39 13.78 5.54
C GLY A 160 23.83 13.07 4.25
N LEU A 161 22.94 12.35 3.55
CA LEU A 161 23.29 11.76 2.24
C LEU A 161 23.37 12.84 1.14
N PRO A 162 24.15 12.63 0.06
CA PRO A 162 24.06 13.46 -1.15
C PRO A 162 22.64 13.44 -1.74
N MET A 163 22.16 14.55 -2.33
CA MET A 163 20.80 14.63 -2.86
C MET A 163 20.47 13.53 -3.88
N LEU A 164 21.42 13.12 -4.71
CA LEU A 164 21.22 12.04 -5.70
C LEU A 164 21.02 10.65 -5.07
N ARG A 165 21.36 10.48 -3.78
CA ARG A 165 21.10 9.27 -3.00
C ARG A 165 19.84 9.39 -2.13
N ARG A 166 19.23 10.58 -2.05
CA ARG A 166 17.97 10.78 -1.33
C ARG A 166 16.80 10.51 -2.29
N GLY A 167 15.78 9.82 -1.81
CA GLY A 167 14.61 9.42 -2.60
C GLY A 167 14.61 7.93 -2.95
N ALA A 168 13.54 7.26 -2.55
CA ALA A 168 13.30 5.85 -2.85
C ALA A 168 12.61 5.70 -4.22
N PRO A 169 12.83 4.59 -4.96
CA PRO A 169 11.90 4.19 -6.01
C PRO A 169 10.51 3.96 -5.41
N MET A 170 9.46 4.07 -6.21
CA MET A 170 8.06 3.95 -5.73
C MET A 170 7.81 2.62 -4.99
N THR A 171 8.47 1.55 -5.39
CA THR A 171 8.48 0.24 -4.72
C THR A 171 8.96 0.29 -3.28
N LEU A 172 9.89 1.17 -2.93
CA LEU A 172 10.45 1.28 -1.58
C LEU A 172 10.00 2.56 -0.84
N ALA A 173 9.24 3.44 -1.48
CA ALA A 173 8.76 4.68 -0.87
C ALA A 173 7.79 4.43 0.29
N GLU A 174 6.97 3.38 0.16
CA GLU A 174 5.95 3.01 1.14
C GLU A 174 6.48 2.15 2.29
N THR A 175 7.78 1.81 2.30
CA THR A 175 8.33 0.90 3.31
C THR A 175 8.13 1.43 4.72
N ALA A 176 8.46 2.70 4.96
CA ALA A 176 8.39 3.27 6.30
C ALA A 176 6.97 3.67 6.71
N SER A 177 6.18 4.19 5.76
CA SER A 177 4.80 4.61 5.99
C SER A 177 3.90 3.42 6.37
N ILE A 178 3.93 2.35 5.59
CA ILE A 178 3.15 1.13 5.85
C ILE A 178 3.58 0.44 7.14
N PHE A 179 4.88 0.43 7.45
CA PHE A 179 5.39 -0.12 8.71
C PHE A 179 4.86 0.66 9.92
N CYS A 180 4.90 2.00 9.87
CA CYS A 180 4.39 2.87 10.92
C CYS A 180 2.87 2.78 11.07
N GLU A 181 2.15 2.75 9.97
CA GLU A 181 0.70 2.50 9.93
C GLU A 181 0.36 1.16 10.59
N THR A 182 1.14 0.10 10.29
CA THR A 182 0.94 -1.24 10.84
C THR A 182 1.13 -1.29 12.35
N ILE A 183 2.14 -0.60 12.89
CA ILE A 183 2.35 -0.48 14.35
C ILE A 183 1.09 0.10 15.02
N VAL A 184 0.65 1.25 14.52
CA VAL A 184 -0.47 2.01 15.10
C VAL A 184 -1.80 1.26 14.93
N PHE A 185 -2.01 0.64 13.77
CA PHE A 185 -3.19 -0.18 13.49
C PHE A 185 -3.27 -1.39 14.42
N ASN A 186 -2.19 -2.15 14.58
CA ASN A 186 -2.21 -3.35 15.42
C ASN A 186 -2.47 -3.00 16.89
N ALA A 187 -1.83 -1.94 17.40
CA ALA A 187 -2.08 -1.46 18.76
C ALA A 187 -3.53 -0.99 18.98
N ALA A 188 -4.14 -0.37 17.96
CA ALA A 188 -5.53 0.07 18.04
C ALA A 188 -6.47 -1.13 18.01
N LEU A 189 -6.22 -2.11 17.14
CA LEU A 189 -7.02 -3.33 17.05
C LEU A 189 -7.00 -4.14 18.37
N GLU A 190 -5.84 -4.22 19.04
CA GLU A 190 -5.69 -4.94 20.31
C GLU A 190 -6.45 -4.30 21.48
N THR A 191 -6.66 -2.99 21.44
CA THR A 191 -7.27 -2.23 22.54
C THR A 191 -8.72 -1.81 22.25
N ALA A 192 -9.15 -1.90 20.98
CA ALA A 192 -10.49 -1.52 20.57
C ALA A 192 -11.55 -2.50 21.12
N PRO A 193 -12.74 -1.98 21.48
CA PRO A 193 -13.88 -2.82 21.80
C PRO A 193 -14.35 -3.61 20.56
N GLU A 194 -14.95 -4.77 20.77
CA GLU A 194 -15.32 -5.73 19.71
C GLU A 194 -16.13 -5.09 18.55
N ASN A 195 -17.06 -4.19 18.88
CA ASN A 195 -17.85 -3.46 17.89
C ASN A 195 -17.02 -2.55 16.98
N ALA A 196 -15.93 -1.98 17.51
CA ALA A 196 -15.00 -1.14 16.75
C ALA A 196 -13.93 -1.96 16.01
N GLN A 197 -13.55 -3.14 16.53
CA GLN A 197 -12.58 -4.03 15.86
C GLN A 197 -13.03 -4.43 14.46
N LEU A 198 -14.33 -4.74 14.29
CA LEU A 198 -14.88 -5.09 12.99
C LEU A 198 -14.67 -3.98 11.96
N ALA A 199 -14.93 -2.74 12.35
CA ALA A 199 -14.84 -1.60 11.45
C ALA A 199 -13.39 -1.15 11.18
N ILE A 200 -12.50 -1.28 12.18
CA ILE A 200 -11.05 -1.12 12.00
C ILE A 200 -10.52 -2.13 10.98
N LEU A 201 -10.89 -3.41 11.14
CA LEU A 201 -10.52 -4.48 10.21
C LEU A 201 -11.12 -4.22 8.81
N GLU A 202 -12.38 -3.81 8.73
CA GLU A 202 -13.05 -3.47 7.48
C GLU A 202 -12.25 -2.44 6.68
N ASN A 203 -11.88 -1.32 7.32
CA ASN A 203 -11.18 -0.23 6.66
C ASN A 203 -9.86 -0.70 6.02
N GLN A 204 -9.06 -1.44 6.79
CA GLN A 204 -7.76 -1.92 6.33
C GLN A 204 -7.88 -3.07 5.32
N LEU A 205 -8.84 -3.98 5.47
CA LEU A 205 -9.08 -5.06 4.49
C LEU A 205 -9.64 -4.54 3.17
N MET A 206 -10.47 -3.51 3.21
CA MET A 206 -10.93 -2.78 2.02
C MET A 206 -9.75 -2.15 1.28
N GLY A 207 -8.85 -1.46 1.99
CA GLY A 207 -7.62 -0.90 1.44
C GLY A 207 -6.70 -1.97 0.84
N ALA A 208 -6.44 -3.05 1.58
CA ALA A 208 -5.64 -4.17 1.11
C ALA A 208 -6.25 -4.83 -0.15
N THR A 209 -7.57 -4.95 -0.23
CA THR A 209 -8.27 -5.46 -1.43
C THR A 209 -8.02 -4.56 -2.64
N GLN A 210 -8.04 -3.23 -2.46
CA GLN A 210 -7.73 -2.27 -3.53
C GLN A 210 -6.26 -2.34 -3.98
N VAL A 211 -5.34 -2.66 -3.08
CA VAL A 211 -3.91 -2.70 -3.41
C VAL A 211 -3.48 -4.07 -3.95
N ILE A 212 -4.09 -5.17 -3.49
CA ILE A 212 -3.70 -6.52 -3.89
C ILE A 212 -4.57 -7.02 -5.04
N VAL A 213 -5.87 -7.14 -4.83
CA VAL A 213 -6.79 -7.75 -5.81
C VAL A 213 -7.01 -6.81 -6.99
N ASP A 214 -7.32 -5.53 -6.72
CA ASP A 214 -7.65 -4.58 -7.78
C ASP A 214 -6.45 -4.24 -8.67
N ILE A 215 -5.27 -4.02 -8.08
CA ILE A 215 -4.05 -3.74 -8.85
C ILE A 215 -3.67 -4.93 -9.72
N TYR A 216 -3.83 -6.16 -9.23
CA TYR A 216 -3.62 -7.34 -10.06
C TYR A 216 -4.62 -7.40 -11.23
N SER A 217 -5.89 -7.06 -10.97
CA SER A 217 -6.93 -6.99 -12.02
C SER A 217 -6.52 -5.98 -13.10
N ARG A 218 -6.05 -4.80 -12.69
CA ARG A 218 -5.51 -3.78 -13.60
C ARG A 218 -4.27 -4.25 -14.34
N TYR A 219 -3.39 -5.03 -13.70
CA TYR A 219 -2.21 -5.61 -14.34
C TYR A 219 -2.60 -6.61 -15.45
N ILE A 220 -3.58 -7.49 -15.21
CA ILE A 220 -4.13 -8.40 -16.23
C ILE A 220 -4.73 -7.58 -17.38
N PHE A 221 -5.56 -6.59 -17.04
CA PHE A 221 -6.19 -5.72 -18.03
C PHE A 221 -5.17 -5.04 -18.93
N GLU A 222 -4.18 -4.36 -18.33
CA GLU A 222 -3.16 -3.64 -19.09
C GLU A 222 -2.29 -4.58 -19.93
N SER A 223 -1.93 -5.76 -19.39
CA SER A 223 -1.17 -6.78 -20.12
C SER A 223 -1.92 -7.26 -21.37
N GLU A 224 -3.21 -7.57 -21.23
CA GLU A 224 -4.03 -8.06 -22.35
C GLU A 224 -4.32 -6.95 -23.37
N VAL A 225 -4.55 -5.71 -22.91
CA VAL A 225 -4.67 -4.54 -23.80
C VAL A 225 -3.41 -4.38 -24.63
N ILE A 226 -2.23 -4.36 -24.02
CA ILE A 226 -0.95 -4.21 -24.75
C ILE A 226 -0.80 -5.32 -25.78
N LYS A 227 -1.06 -6.58 -25.39
CA LYS A 227 -0.98 -7.75 -26.27
C LYS A 227 -1.94 -7.69 -27.45
N ARG A 228 -3.21 -7.30 -27.25
CA ARG A 228 -4.16 -7.18 -28.38
C ARG A 228 -3.83 -5.97 -29.26
N ARG A 229 -3.32 -4.88 -28.68
CA ARG A 229 -2.90 -3.67 -29.41
C ARG A 229 -1.73 -3.88 -30.37
N GLU A 230 -0.94 -4.94 -30.18
CA GLU A 230 0.07 -5.35 -31.17
C GLU A 230 -0.54 -5.74 -32.53
N LYS A 231 -1.82 -6.13 -32.55
CA LYS A 231 -2.50 -6.65 -33.74
C LYS A 231 -3.51 -5.68 -34.33
N SER A 232 -4.25 -4.92 -33.50
CA SER A 232 -5.32 -4.04 -33.97
C SER A 232 -5.61 -2.90 -32.99
N GLU A 233 -6.40 -1.91 -33.46
CA GLU A 233 -7.16 -1.03 -32.56
C GLU A 233 -8.18 -1.84 -31.76
N LEU A 234 -8.48 -1.36 -30.55
CA LEU A 234 -9.46 -1.97 -29.65
C LEU A 234 -10.68 -1.05 -29.53
N SER A 235 -11.86 -1.64 -29.65
CA SER A 235 -13.14 -1.00 -29.38
C SER A 235 -13.42 -0.87 -27.88
N ALA A 236 -14.39 -0.02 -27.53
CA ALA A 236 -14.85 0.11 -26.14
C ALA A 236 -15.37 -1.21 -25.57
N ASP A 237 -16.05 -2.02 -26.39
CA ASP A 237 -16.60 -3.32 -25.98
C ASP A 237 -15.48 -4.32 -25.66
N GLU A 238 -14.39 -4.32 -26.42
CA GLU A 238 -13.22 -5.14 -26.11
C GLU A 238 -12.54 -4.72 -24.80
N PHE A 239 -12.44 -3.42 -24.50
CA PHE A 239 -11.94 -2.98 -23.19
C PHE A 239 -12.86 -3.43 -22.04
N CYS A 240 -14.18 -3.32 -22.23
CA CYS A 240 -15.15 -3.82 -21.26
C CYS A 240 -15.03 -5.34 -21.06
N GLU A 241 -14.86 -6.11 -22.13
CA GLU A 241 -14.61 -7.56 -22.05
C GLU A 241 -13.37 -7.89 -21.23
N ILE A 242 -12.23 -7.25 -21.54
CA ILE A 242 -10.95 -7.51 -20.87
C ILE A 242 -11.04 -7.19 -19.37
N ILE A 243 -11.64 -6.06 -18.98
CA ILE A 243 -11.70 -5.70 -17.56
C ILE A 243 -12.66 -6.60 -16.78
N ILE A 244 -13.75 -7.05 -17.39
CA ILE A 244 -14.66 -8.02 -16.78
C ILE A 244 -13.95 -9.36 -16.57
N ASP A 245 -13.17 -9.82 -17.55
CA ASP A 245 -12.39 -11.05 -17.41
C ASP A 245 -11.33 -10.92 -16.31
N ALA A 246 -10.61 -9.81 -16.26
CA ALA A 246 -9.66 -9.52 -15.19
C ALA A 246 -10.31 -9.51 -13.79
N GLN A 247 -11.52 -8.93 -13.66
CA GLN A 247 -12.28 -8.96 -12.41
C GLN A 247 -12.67 -10.40 -12.02
N LYS A 248 -13.09 -11.23 -12.98
CA LYS A 248 -13.40 -12.65 -12.73
C LYS A 248 -12.17 -13.45 -12.30
N GLN A 249 -11.00 -13.21 -12.90
CA GLN A 249 -9.76 -13.90 -12.52
C GLN A 249 -9.28 -13.52 -11.12
N THR A 250 -9.52 -12.29 -10.69
CA THR A 250 -9.02 -11.75 -9.42
C THR A 250 -10.06 -11.85 -8.31
N TYR A 251 -11.07 -10.98 -8.34
CA TYR A 251 -12.18 -10.97 -7.38
C TYR A 251 -12.99 -12.27 -7.40
N GLY A 252 -13.12 -12.93 -8.54
CA GLY A 252 -13.77 -14.24 -8.65
C GLY A 252 -15.15 -14.27 -8.01
N ASP A 253 -15.42 -15.32 -7.23
CA ASP A 253 -16.67 -15.52 -6.51
C ASP A 253 -16.78 -14.70 -5.21
N GLY A 254 -15.84 -13.79 -4.96
CA GLY A 254 -15.96 -12.76 -3.93
C GLY A 254 -16.93 -11.64 -4.33
N LEU A 255 -17.20 -11.47 -5.63
CA LEU A 255 -18.18 -10.53 -6.16
C LEU A 255 -19.36 -11.24 -6.82
N ASP A 256 -20.48 -10.55 -6.92
CA ASP A 256 -21.61 -10.96 -7.75
C ASP A 256 -21.26 -10.82 -9.24
N GLU A 257 -21.25 -11.94 -9.95
CA GLU A 257 -20.95 -12.02 -11.38
C GLU A 257 -21.92 -11.19 -12.25
N ASN A 258 -23.13 -10.91 -11.75
CA ASN A 258 -24.12 -10.10 -12.45
C ASN A 258 -23.88 -8.60 -12.29
N TYR A 259 -23.04 -8.20 -11.33
CA TYR A 259 -22.82 -6.81 -10.95
C TYR A 259 -21.33 -6.45 -10.94
N LEU A 260 -20.59 -6.97 -11.90
CA LEU A 260 -19.22 -6.56 -12.22
C LEU A 260 -19.20 -5.17 -12.90
N HIS A 261 -18.05 -4.51 -12.94
CA HIS A 261 -17.94 -3.14 -13.44
C HIS A 261 -17.23 -3.05 -14.81
N PRO A 262 -17.97 -3.06 -15.93
CA PRO A 262 -17.37 -3.06 -17.28
C PRO A 262 -16.66 -1.74 -17.63
N TYR A 263 -17.02 -0.64 -16.98
CA TYR A 263 -16.47 0.69 -17.25
C TYR A 263 -15.34 1.10 -16.31
N MET A 264 -14.89 0.19 -15.43
CA MET A 264 -13.85 0.48 -14.44
C MET A 264 -12.56 1.04 -15.07
N TRP A 265 -12.25 0.63 -16.31
CA TRP A 265 -11.08 1.10 -17.04
C TRP A 265 -11.13 2.60 -17.36
N LEU A 266 -12.32 3.20 -17.52
CA LEU A 266 -12.48 4.64 -17.78
C LEU A 266 -12.05 5.50 -16.59
N LEU A 267 -12.14 4.95 -15.38
CA LEU A 267 -11.98 5.70 -14.13
C LEU A 267 -10.53 5.83 -13.68
N LYS A 268 -9.57 5.38 -14.49
CA LYS A 268 -8.15 5.31 -14.13
C LYS A 268 -7.33 6.28 -14.99
N PRO A 269 -7.00 7.49 -14.46
CA PRO A 269 -6.32 8.53 -15.24
C PRO A 269 -5.00 8.09 -15.86
N HIS A 270 -4.26 7.19 -15.20
CA HIS A 270 -2.94 6.75 -15.66
C HIS A 270 -2.96 6.01 -16.99
N TYR A 271 -4.07 5.38 -17.39
CA TYR A 271 -4.19 4.76 -18.72
C TYR A 271 -4.11 5.79 -19.85
N TYR A 272 -4.31 7.08 -19.56
CA TYR A 272 -4.23 8.16 -20.53
C TYR A 272 -2.88 8.89 -20.52
N TYR A 273 -1.90 8.42 -19.73
CA TYR A 273 -0.54 8.96 -19.71
C TYR A 273 0.43 7.98 -20.37
N ALA A 274 1.08 8.41 -21.45
CA ALA A 274 2.01 7.58 -22.22
C ALA A 274 3.24 7.06 -21.44
N GLU A 275 3.55 7.66 -20.29
CA GLU A 275 4.70 7.29 -19.44
C GLU A 275 4.28 6.51 -18.17
N ALA A 276 2.99 6.16 -18.02
CA ALA A 276 2.44 5.53 -16.82
C ALA A 276 1.99 4.07 -17.04
N HIS A 277 2.67 3.35 -17.93
CA HIS A 277 2.42 1.93 -18.13
C HIS A 277 2.80 1.11 -16.89
N PHE A 278 1.95 0.15 -16.52
CA PHE A 278 2.11 -0.70 -15.34
C PHE A 278 2.35 0.08 -14.05
N TYR A 279 1.73 1.25 -13.93
CA TYR A 279 1.94 2.19 -12.83
C TYR A 279 1.51 1.68 -11.45
N ASN A 280 0.61 0.69 -11.40
CA ASN A 280 -0.04 0.31 -10.14
C ASN A 280 0.74 -0.75 -9.33
N TYR A 281 1.40 -1.73 -9.94
CA TYR A 281 2.06 -2.81 -9.18
C TYR A 281 3.08 -2.30 -8.11
N PRO A 282 3.77 -1.16 -8.28
CA PRO A 282 4.66 -0.64 -7.24
C PRO A 282 3.97 -0.36 -5.90
N TYR A 283 2.67 -0.04 -5.90
CA TYR A 283 1.90 0.11 -4.65
C TYR A 283 1.68 -1.23 -3.96
N ALA A 284 1.39 -2.30 -4.72
CA ALA A 284 1.29 -3.65 -4.18
C ALA A 284 2.63 -4.12 -3.62
N PHE A 285 3.72 -3.83 -4.35
CA PHE A 285 5.08 -4.05 -3.85
C PHE A 285 5.30 -3.29 -2.54
N GLY A 286 5.02 -1.98 -2.51
CA GLY A 286 5.27 -1.12 -1.35
C GLY A 286 4.52 -1.59 -0.10
N LEU A 287 3.23 -1.91 -0.24
CA LEU A 287 2.41 -2.49 0.83
C LEU A 287 3.03 -3.79 1.35
N LEU A 288 3.28 -4.76 0.47
CA LEU A 288 3.77 -6.06 0.91
C LEU A 288 5.21 -6.00 1.42
N PHE A 289 6.06 -5.15 0.88
CA PHE A 289 7.43 -4.98 1.37
C PHE A 289 7.42 -4.35 2.77
N GLY A 290 6.61 -3.32 3.01
CA GLY A 290 6.43 -2.71 4.35
C GLY A 290 5.88 -3.71 5.37
N LEU A 291 4.85 -4.48 5.02
CA LEU A 291 4.32 -5.56 5.85
C LEU A 291 5.36 -6.68 6.08
N GLY A 292 6.16 -7.01 5.07
CA GLY A 292 7.25 -7.97 5.17
C GLY A 292 8.33 -7.53 6.16
N MET A 293 8.69 -6.23 6.17
CA MET A 293 9.61 -5.68 7.18
C MET A 293 9.01 -5.80 8.57
N TYR A 294 7.70 -5.56 8.72
CA TYR A 294 7.01 -5.75 9.99
C TYR A 294 7.00 -7.22 10.42
N ALA A 295 6.78 -8.16 9.50
CA ALA A 295 6.87 -9.59 9.78
C ALA A 295 8.29 -10.00 10.24
N VAL A 296 9.34 -9.43 9.67
CA VAL A 296 10.73 -9.64 10.11
C VAL A 296 10.91 -9.11 11.54
N TYR A 297 10.45 -7.89 11.81
CA TYR A 297 10.49 -7.30 13.16
C TYR A 297 9.78 -8.17 14.19
N GLN A 298 8.62 -8.73 13.88
CA GLN A 298 7.90 -9.63 14.80
C GLN A 298 8.68 -10.90 15.15
N ARG A 299 9.55 -11.38 14.25
CA ARG A 299 10.40 -12.57 14.48
C ARG A 299 11.70 -12.25 15.21
N GLU A 300 12.34 -11.13 14.86
CA GLU A 300 13.69 -10.78 15.33
C GLU A 300 13.70 -9.78 16.51
N GLY A 301 12.59 -9.10 16.76
CA GLY A 301 12.45 -8.07 17.79
C GLY A 301 13.38 -6.88 17.60
N GLU A 302 13.87 -6.32 18.70
CA GLU A 302 14.69 -5.11 18.72
C GLU A 302 15.98 -5.22 17.89
N SER A 303 16.49 -6.44 17.68
CA SER A 303 17.71 -6.68 16.90
C SER A 303 17.57 -6.26 15.42
N PHE A 304 16.34 -6.17 14.90
CA PHE A 304 16.07 -5.73 13.54
C PHE A 304 16.10 -4.21 13.36
N ILE A 305 15.91 -3.42 14.43
CA ILE A 305 15.76 -1.95 14.33
C ILE A 305 16.97 -1.28 13.64
N PRO A 306 18.23 -1.59 14.00
CA PRO A 306 19.38 -0.98 13.32
C PRO A 306 19.46 -1.36 11.84
N ARG A 307 19.13 -2.61 11.49
CA ARG A 307 19.09 -3.10 10.11
C ARG A 307 18.00 -2.39 9.31
N TYR A 308 16.82 -2.23 9.88
CA TYR A 308 15.70 -1.52 9.27
C TYR A 308 16.05 -0.06 8.94
N LYS A 309 16.67 0.65 9.88
CA LYS A 309 17.12 2.03 9.65
C LYS A 309 18.15 2.12 8.53
N GLU A 310 19.12 1.20 8.52
CA GLU A 310 20.14 1.17 7.47
C GLU A 310 19.52 0.83 6.11
N LEU A 311 18.49 -0.02 6.07
CA LEU A 311 17.70 -0.26 4.86
C LEU A 311 17.04 1.02 4.37
N LEU A 312 16.30 1.74 5.25
CA LEU A 312 15.65 3.01 4.91
C LEU A 312 16.64 4.05 4.37
N ARG A 313 17.82 4.13 4.99
CA ARG A 313 18.90 5.02 4.58
C ARG A 313 19.38 4.74 3.15
N ASN A 314 19.38 3.48 2.71
CA ASN A 314 19.96 3.07 1.43
C ASN A 314 18.92 2.77 0.33
N THR A 315 17.63 3.07 0.52
CA THR A 315 16.59 2.84 -0.51
C THR A 315 16.81 3.61 -1.82
N GLY A 316 17.61 4.67 -1.79
CA GLY A 316 18.01 5.41 -2.99
C GLY A 316 19.09 4.73 -3.83
N GLU A 317 19.57 3.54 -3.45
CA GLU A 317 20.69 2.85 -4.12
C GLU A 317 20.29 1.61 -4.91
N GLY A 318 21.02 1.36 -6.00
CA GLY A 318 21.08 0.05 -6.67
C GLY A 318 19.73 -0.49 -7.16
N LYS A 319 19.72 -1.78 -7.50
CA LYS A 319 18.47 -2.54 -7.71
C LYS A 319 17.90 -2.99 -6.37
N VAL A 320 16.58 -3.12 -6.31
CA VAL A 320 15.86 -3.50 -5.09
C VAL A 320 16.31 -4.87 -4.57
N ALA A 321 16.53 -5.84 -5.44
CA ALA A 321 17.02 -7.16 -5.05
C ALA A 321 18.40 -7.10 -4.37
N ASP A 322 19.34 -6.33 -4.94
CA ASP A 322 20.68 -6.16 -4.36
C ASP A 322 20.64 -5.42 -3.01
N LEU A 323 19.70 -4.48 -2.85
CA LEU A 323 19.52 -3.79 -1.59
C LEU A 323 18.92 -4.73 -0.54
N ALA A 324 17.81 -5.39 -0.86
CA ALA A 324 17.10 -6.29 0.05
C ALA A 324 17.99 -7.45 0.52
N ALA A 325 18.80 -8.02 -0.39
CA ALA A 325 19.71 -9.12 -0.07
C ALA A 325 20.77 -8.75 1.00
N ARG A 326 21.19 -7.47 1.08
CA ARG A 326 22.09 -6.99 2.15
C ARG A 326 21.47 -7.07 3.54
N PHE A 327 20.16 -7.24 3.62
CA PHE A 327 19.37 -7.35 4.83
C PHE A 327 18.68 -8.71 4.94
N ASP A 328 19.24 -9.76 4.31
CA ASP A 328 18.73 -11.14 4.35
C ASP A 328 17.28 -11.28 3.85
N ILE A 329 16.87 -10.39 2.95
CA ILE A 329 15.55 -10.41 2.32
C ILE A 329 15.70 -10.79 0.85
N ASP A 330 15.11 -11.91 0.47
CA ASP A 330 15.02 -12.34 -0.92
C ASP A 330 13.67 -11.95 -1.53
N VAL A 331 13.64 -10.84 -2.25
CA VAL A 331 12.45 -10.34 -2.96
C VAL A 331 12.09 -11.17 -4.19
N LYS A 332 12.95 -12.10 -4.62
CA LYS A 332 12.66 -13.07 -5.68
C LYS A 332 12.01 -14.34 -5.14
N SER A 333 12.00 -14.51 -3.81
CA SER A 333 11.33 -15.63 -3.18
C SER A 333 9.84 -15.32 -2.97
N VAL A 334 8.99 -16.22 -3.44
CA VAL A 334 7.54 -16.20 -3.17
C VAL A 334 7.26 -16.26 -1.67
N ASP A 335 8.13 -16.93 -0.88
CA ASP A 335 7.94 -17.09 0.57
C ASP A 335 8.02 -15.77 1.33
N PHE A 336 8.87 -14.83 0.87
CA PHE A 336 8.94 -13.49 1.47
C PHE A 336 7.59 -12.76 1.35
N TRP A 337 7.02 -12.79 0.14
CA TRP A 337 5.73 -12.14 -0.13
C TRP A 337 4.57 -12.86 0.57
N LYS A 338 4.59 -14.20 0.64
CA LYS A 338 3.62 -14.99 1.41
C LYS A 338 3.65 -14.64 2.90
N GLY A 339 4.82 -14.43 3.48
CA GLY A 339 4.94 -13.96 4.87
C GLY A 339 4.30 -12.59 5.10
N SER A 340 4.33 -11.72 4.09
CA SER A 340 3.69 -10.40 4.14
C SER A 340 2.16 -10.51 4.02
N LEU A 341 1.69 -11.39 3.13
CA LEU A 341 0.27 -11.68 2.92
C LEU A 341 -0.37 -12.42 4.10
N ALA A 342 0.39 -13.22 4.85
CA ALA A 342 -0.09 -13.90 6.05
C ALA A 342 -0.60 -12.91 7.12
N ILE A 343 -0.01 -11.71 7.23
CA ILE A 343 -0.51 -10.66 8.11
C ILE A 343 -1.93 -10.23 7.71
N ILE A 344 -2.19 -10.12 6.40
CA ILE A 344 -3.51 -9.77 5.87
C ILE A 344 -4.48 -10.93 6.07
N GLU A 345 -4.04 -12.17 5.83
CA GLU A 345 -4.84 -13.37 6.06
C GLU A 345 -5.28 -13.52 7.52
N ASP A 346 -4.41 -13.26 8.49
CA ASP A 346 -4.76 -13.23 9.91
C ASP A 346 -5.85 -12.20 10.21
N ARG A 347 -5.79 -11.03 9.55
CA ARG A 347 -6.81 -9.98 9.68
C ARG A 347 -8.14 -10.39 9.05
N VAL A 348 -8.11 -11.07 7.89
CA VAL A 348 -9.29 -11.69 7.26
C VAL A 348 -9.93 -12.70 8.21
N ASN A 349 -9.13 -13.59 8.80
CA ASN A 349 -9.61 -14.60 9.74
C ASN A 349 -10.30 -13.98 10.97
N LYS A 350 -9.69 -12.92 11.54
CA LYS A 350 -10.31 -12.16 12.63
C LYS A 350 -11.63 -11.49 12.21
N TYR A 351 -11.67 -10.88 11.03
CA TYR A 351 -12.87 -10.23 10.49
C TYR A 351 -14.04 -11.20 10.26
N ILE A 352 -13.74 -12.43 9.82
CA ILE A 352 -14.75 -13.48 9.60
C ILE A 352 -15.27 -14.06 10.92
N ALA A 353 -14.46 -14.05 11.98
CA ALA A 353 -14.82 -14.57 13.30
C ALA A 353 -15.72 -13.60 14.11
N LEU A 354 -15.52 -12.29 13.93
CA LEU A 354 -16.49 -11.25 14.29
C LEU A 354 -17.69 -11.31 13.35
#